data_AF-A0AAU3IQH9-F1
#
_entry.id   AF-A0AAU3IQH9-F1
#
_cell.length_a   1.000
_cell.length_b   1.000
_cell.length_c   1.000
_cell.angle_alpha   90.00
_cell.angle_beta   90.00
_cell.angle_gamma   90.00
#
_symmetry.space_group_name_H-M   'P 1'
#
loop_
_entity.id
_entity.type
_entity.pdbx_description
1 polymer ?
#
loop_
_entity_poly.entity_id
_entity_poly.type
_entity_poly.pdbx_seq_one_letter_code
_entity_poly.pdbx_strand_id
1 'polypeptide(L)' 'MVIAPRGLENLVADLIAQGQETGQVPRDIDAAAEAAFLVAGAEGMQSSILLRQRVAEDAVAVIDHQLARVFTKTNCE' A
#
# COMPACT_ATOMS: atom_id res chain seq x y z
N MET A 1 25.94 0.00 1.85
CA MET A 1 24.58 -0.51 2.06
C MET A 1 23.77 0.64 2.66
N VAL A 2 23.02 1.38 1.84
CA VAL A 2 22.19 2.47 2.35
C VAL A 2 20.93 1.83 2.92
N ILE A 3 20.88 1.69 4.25
CA ILE A 3 19.62 1.45 4.95
C ILE A 3 18.92 2.80 4.92
N ALA A 4 18.13 3.07 3.88
CA ALA A 4 17.25 4.22 3.88
C ALA A 4 16.13 3.89 4.88
N PRO A 5 16.06 4.52 6.06
CA PRO A 5 14.92 4.34 6.94
C PRO A 5 13.71 4.75 6.11
N ARG A 6 12.73 3.86 5.96
CA ARG A 6 11.52 4.09 5.15
C ARG A 6 11.70 4.03 3.62
N GLY A 7 12.72 3.34 3.11
CA GLY A 7 12.90 3.16 1.66
C GLY A 7 11.69 2.55 0.94
N LEU A 8 10.99 1.61 1.60
CA LEU A 8 9.76 1.04 1.05
C LEU A 8 8.58 2.02 1.10
N GLU A 9 8.40 2.75 2.21
CA GLU A 9 7.34 3.77 2.31
C GLU A 9 7.53 4.85 1.25
N ASN A 10 8.77 5.33 1.03
CA ASN A 10 9.04 6.32 0.00
C ASN A 10 8.70 5.78 -1.40
N LEU A 11 9.10 4.54 -1.70
CA LEU A 11 8.75 3.91 -2.98
C LEU A 11 7.23 3.82 -3.17
N VAL A 12 6.48 3.40 -2.13
CA VAL A 12 5.02 3.31 -2.20
C VAL A 12 4.40 4.70 -2.35
N ALA A 13 4.91 5.72 -1.65
CA ALA A 13 4.44 7.10 -1.77
C ALA A 13 4.66 7.64 -3.18
N ASP A 14 5.82 7.36 -3.79
CA ASP A 14 6.13 7.76 -5.16
C ASP A 14 5.17 7.10 -6.17
N LEU A 15 4.81 5.82 -5.97
CA LEU A 15 3.83 5.11 -6.80
C LEU A 15 2.41 5.70 -6.65
N ILE A 16 2.01 6.06 -5.43
CA ILE A 16 0.72 6.71 -5.19
C ILE A 16 0.69 8.09 -5.85
N ALA A 17 1.77 8.87 -5.73
CA ALA A 17 1.91 10.18 -6.38
C ALA A 17 1.83 10.05 -7.91
N GLN A 18 2.51 9.06 -8.49
CA GLN A 18 2.38 8.76 -9.93
C GLN A 18 0.93 8.43 -10.31
N GLY A 19 0.22 7.66 -9.48
CA GLY A 19 -1.20 7.39 -9.65
C GLY A 19 -2.07 8.66 -9.62
N GLN A 20 -1.69 9.68 -8.85
CA GLN A 20 -2.38 10.97 -8.83
C GLN A 20 -2.13 11.78 -10.11
N GLU A 21 -0.92 11.70 -10.67
CA GLU A 21 -0.56 12.34 -11.95
C GLU A 21 -1.36 11.74 -13.12
N THR A 22 -1.57 10.42 -13.13
CA THR A 22 -2.36 9.71 -14.15
C THR A 22 -3.87 9.72 -13.88
N GLY A 23 -4.29 10.32 -12.75
CA GLY A 23 -5.67 10.38 -12.30
C GLY A 23 -6.27 9.01 -11.93
N GLN A 24 -5.43 8.04 -11.57
CA GLN A 24 -5.82 6.75 -11.00
C GLN A 24 -6.10 6.82 -9.50
N VAL A 25 -5.47 7.78 -8.82
CA VAL A 25 -5.64 8.06 -7.39
C VAL A 25 -6.18 9.49 -7.21
N PRO A 26 -7.15 9.72 -6.32
CA PRO A 26 -7.58 11.07 -5.96
C PRO A 26 -6.44 11.94 -5.42
N ARG A 27 -6.41 13.22 -5.82
CA ARG A 27 -5.36 14.17 -5.41
C ARG A 27 -5.44 14.61 -3.95
N ASP A 28 -6.54 14.33 -3.27
CA ASP A 28 -6.76 14.62 -1.85
C ASP A 28 -6.23 13.51 -0.91
N ILE A 29 -5.81 12.36 -1.47
CA ILE A 29 -5.10 11.34 -0.69
C ILE A 29 -3.69 11.82 -0.35
N ASP A 30 -3.32 11.76 0.93
CA ASP A 30 -1.96 11.96 1.38
C ASP A 30 -1.12 10.71 1.07
N ALA A 31 -0.29 10.80 0.02
CA ALA A 31 0.52 9.70 -0.47
C ALA A 31 1.52 9.17 0.58
N ALA A 32 2.09 10.05 1.41
CA ALA A 32 3.06 9.65 2.42
C ALA A 32 2.38 8.92 3.58
N ALA A 33 1.23 9.44 4.03
CA ALA A 33 0.46 8.80 5.09
C ALA A 33 -0.09 7.43 4.66
N GLU A 34 -0.60 7.32 3.43
CA GLU A 34 -1.13 6.05 2.92
C GLU A 34 -0.01 5.02 2.70
N ALA A 35 1.16 5.45 2.21
CA ALA A 35 2.31 4.57 2.08
C ALA A 35 2.77 4.00 3.44
N ALA A 36 2.87 4.86 4.46
CA ALA A 36 3.19 4.42 5.82
C ALA A 36 2.15 3.43 6.36
N PHE A 37 0.86 3.68 6.10
CA PHE A 37 -0.22 2.78 6.52
C PHE A 37 -0.14 1.40 5.84
N LEU A 38 0.05 1.37 4.53
CA LEU A 38 0.14 0.13 3.74
C LEU A 38 1.35 -0.71 4.17
N VAL A 39 2.51 -0.08 4.34
CA VAL A 39 3.74 -0.76 4.77
C VAL A 39 3.60 -1.30 6.19
N ALA A 40 3.10 -0.48 7.13
CA ALA A 40 2.87 -0.93 8.50
C ALA A 40 1.86 -2.08 8.58
N GLY A 41 0.82 -2.06 7.75
CA GLY A 41 -0.15 -3.16 7.64
C GLY A 41 0.50 -4.46 7.18
N ALA A 42 1.32 -4.41 6.13
CA ALA A 42 2.05 -5.56 5.62
C ALA A 42 3.04 -6.14 6.65
N GLU A 43 3.83 -5.27 7.29
CA GLU A 43 4.78 -5.66 8.35
C GLU A 43 4.06 -6.27 9.56
N GLY A 44 2.93 -5.68 9.98
CA GLY A 44 2.14 -6.19 11.10
C GLY A 44 1.55 -7.59 10.86
N MET A 45 1.15 -7.89 9.62
CA MET A 45 0.61 -9.19 9.25
C MET A 45 1.66 -10.31 9.18
N GLN A 46 2.93 -9.97 8.97
CA GLN A 46 4.03 -10.95 8.90
C GLN A 46 4.07 -11.85 10.13
N SER A 47 3.88 -11.28 11.33
CA SER A 47 3.87 -12.06 12.57
C SER A 47 2.71 -13.05 12.63
N SER A 48 1.52 -12.65 12.18
CA SER A 48 0.33 -13.52 12.14
C SER A 48 0.50 -14.71 11.18
N ILE A 49 1.22 -14.51 10.07
CA ILE A 49 1.53 -15.57 9.10
C ILE A 49 2.56 -16.54 9.68
N LEU A 50 3.65 -16.03 10.29
CA LEU A 50 4.68 -16.87 10.91
C LEU A 50 4.11 -17.74 12.04
N LEU A 51 3.13 -17.21 12.78
CA LEU A 51 2.40 -17.92 13.83
C LEU A 51 1.27 -18.81 13.31
N ARG A 52 1.07 -18.89 11.98
CA ARG A 52 -0.02 -19.63 11.31
C ARG A 52 -1.42 -19.25 11.76
N GLN A 53 -1.60 -18.02 12.22
CA GLN A 53 -2.92 -17.45 12.56
C GLN A 53 -3.67 -16.99 11.30
N ARG A 54 -2.95 -16.72 10.22
CA ARG A 54 -3.47 -16.39 8.89
C ARG A 54 -2.62 -17.07 7.82
N VAL A 55 -3.19 -17.26 6.64
CA VAL A 55 -2.42 -17.64 5.44
C VAL A 55 -1.93 -16.40 4.72
N ALA A 56 -0.88 -16.53 3.89
CA ALA A 56 -0.28 -15.37 3.22
C ALA A 56 -1.24 -14.72 2.23
N GLU A 57 -2.09 -15.53 1.60
CA GLU A 57 -3.11 -15.12 0.65
C GLU A 57 -4.13 -14.16 1.28
N ASP A 58 -4.51 -14.40 2.55
CA ASP A 58 -5.41 -13.51 3.29
C ASP A 58 -4.78 -12.13 3.52
N ALA A 59 -3.47 -12.09 3.80
CA ALA A 59 -2.76 -10.82 4.00
C ALA A 59 -2.66 -10.03 2.70
N VAL A 60 -2.39 -10.71 1.57
CA VAL A 60 -2.40 -10.07 0.25
C VAL A 60 -3.80 -9.52 -0.07
N ALA A 61 -4.86 -10.30 0.17
CA ALA A 61 -6.24 -9.86 -0.07
C ALA A 61 -6.61 -8.61 0.75
N VAL A 62 -6.10 -8.48 1.98
CA VAL A 62 -6.29 -7.28 2.82
C VAL A 62 -5.59 -6.06 2.21
N ILE A 63 -4.35 -6.22 1.73
CA ILE A 63 -3.63 -5.12 1.07
C ILE A 63 -4.31 -4.73 -0.25
N ASP A 64 -4.74 -5.71 -1.06
CA ASP A 64 -5.46 -5.47 -2.31
C ASP A 64 -6.77 -4.72 -2.06
N HIS A 65 -7.53 -5.11 -1.03
CA HIS A 65 -8.73 -4.38 -0.64
C HIS A 65 -8.43 -2.92 -0.31
N GLN A 66 -7.34 -2.65 0.40
CA GLN A 66 -6.97 -1.29 0.75
C GLN A 66 -6.48 -0.49 -0.46
N LEU A 67 -5.68 -1.11 -1.33
CA LEU A 67 -5.27 -0.50 -2.60
C LEU A 67 -6.48 -0.16 -3.47
N ALA A 68 -7.49 -1.02 -3.55
CA ALA A 68 -8.72 -0.73 -4.30
C ALA A 68 -9.49 0.49 -3.75
N ARG A 69 -9.36 0.80 -2.45
CA ARG A 69 -9.95 2.02 -1.86
C ARG A 69 -9.17 3.28 -2.18
N VAL A 70 -7.86 3.16 -2.41
CA VAL A 70 -6.96 4.26 -2.78
C VAL A 70 -7.02 4.54 -4.28
N PHE A 71 -7.02 3.48 -5.09
CA PHE A 71 -7.08 3.52 -6.55
C PHE A 71 -8.53 3.43 -7.00
N THR A 72 -9.25 4.55 -6.93
CA THR A 72 -10.71 4.61 -7.17
C THR A 72 -11.11 4.82 -8.62
N LYS A 73 -10.17 4.84 -9.57
CA LYS A 73 -10.50 4.96 -10.99
C LYS A 73 -11.06 3.64 -11.51
N THR A 74 -12.37 3.54 -11.60
CA THR A 74 -13.03 2.62 -12.53
C THR A 74 -12.61 3.01 -13.94
N ASN A 75 -12.11 2.06 -14.72
CA ASN A 75 -12.04 2.22 -16.17
C ASN A 75 -13.44 2.63 -16.67
N CYS A 76 -13.63 3.91 -17.00
CA CYS A 76 -14.61 4.29 -17.99
C CYS A 76 -13.95 3.98 -19.34
N GLU A 77 -14.13 2.74 -19.81
CA GLU A 77 -14.15 2.44 -21.25
C GLU A 77 -15.42 3.03 -21.87
#